data_AF-A0A8T4YNG3-F1
#
_entry.id   AF-A0A8T4YNG3-F1
#
_cell.length_a   1.000
_cell.length_b   1.000
_cell.length_c   1.000
_cell.angle_alpha   90.00
_cell.angle_beta   90.00
_cell.angle_gamma   90.00
#
_symmetry.space_group_name_H-M   'P 1'
#
loop_
_entity.id
_entity.type
_entity.pdbx_description
1 polymer ?
#
loop_
_entity_poly.entity_id
_entity_poly.type
_entity_poly.pdbx_seq_one_letter_code
_entity_poly.pdbx_strand_id
1 'polypeptide(L)' 'RTAGAQALITVCPFCHIMFDLNQPRIERAFNEKFNMPVLHYPQLLGLAMGFSPEELALNELRVKPTELLNQIK' A
#
# COMPACT_ATOMS: atom_id res chain seq x y z
N ARG A 1 2.47 -7.10 11.55
CA ARG A 1 1.75 -8.38 11.70
C ARG A 1 1.24 -8.60 13.12
N THR A 2 2.06 -8.39 14.16
CA THR A 2 1.64 -8.43 15.57
C THR A 2 0.46 -7.51 15.91
N ALA A 3 0.39 -6.33 15.28
CA ALA A 3 -0.72 -5.38 15.47
C ALA A 3 -1.93 -5.59 14.51
N GLY A 4 -1.91 -6.60 13.64
CA GLY A 4 -3.04 -6.87 12.73
C GLY A 4 -3.26 -5.87 11.58
N ALA A 5 -2.35 -4.92 11.34
CA ALA A 5 -2.50 -3.92 10.28
C ALA A 5 -2.55 -4.55 8.87
N GLN A 6 -3.52 -4.09 8.04
CA GLN A 6 -3.70 -4.54 6.65
C GLN A 6 -2.97 -3.68 5.61
N ALA A 7 -2.59 -2.44 5.97
CA ALA A 7 -1.84 -1.54 5.10
C ALA A 7 -1.06 -0.51 5.93
N LEU A 8 -0.04 0.10 5.30
CA LEU A 8 0.69 1.24 5.84
C LEU A 8 0.22 2.52 5.15
N ILE A 9 -0.28 3.49 5.92
CA ILE A 9 -0.72 4.78 5.39
C ILE A 9 0.35 5.83 5.64
N THR A 10 0.76 6.52 4.58
CA THR A 10 1.78 7.56 4.64
C THR A 10 1.18 8.92 4.27
N VAL A 11 1.60 9.98 4.96
CA VAL A 11 1.22 11.38 4.65
C VAL A 11 2.34 12.18 4.00
N CYS A 12 3.48 11.55 3.74
CA CYS A 12 4.63 12.14 3.07
C CYS A 12 4.93 11.36 1.77
N PRO A 13 4.99 12.01 0.60
CA PRO A 13 5.31 11.35 -0.67
C PRO A 13 6.67 10.63 -0.64
N PHE A 14 7.66 11.20 0.05
CA PHE A 14 8.97 10.58 0.18
C PHE A 14 8.91 9.31 1.04
N CYS A 15 8.14 9.32 2.12
CA CYS A 15 7.91 8.10 2.92
C CYS A 15 7.19 7.02 2.10
N HIS A 16 6.21 7.41 1.26
CA HIS A 16 5.55 6.47 0.35
C HIS A 16 6.57 5.80 -0.58
N ILE A 17 7.44 6.58 -1.24
CA ILE A 17 8.52 6.04 -2.08
C ILE A 17 9.43 5.12 -1.27
N MET A 18 9.83 5.52 -0.07
CA MET A 18 10.73 4.73 0.77
C MET A 18 10.15 3.36 1.11
N PHE A 19 8.87 3.28 1.47
CA PHE A 19 8.24 2.02 1.85
C PHE A 19 7.71 1.21 0.66
N ASP A 20 7.05 1.80 -0.32
CA ASP A 20 6.50 1.05 -1.46
C ASP A 20 7.62 0.59 -2.42
N LEU A 21 8.47 1.52 -2.86
CA LEU A 21 9.46 1.23 -3.89
C LEU A 21 10.58 0.30 -3.41
N ASN A 22 11.00 0.43 -2.15
CA ASN A 22 12.11 -0.38 -1.62
C ASN A 22 11.66 -1.69 -0.98
N GLN A 23 10.37 -1.92 -0.73
CA GLN A 23 9.90 -3.18 -0.13
C GLN A 23 10.39 -4.40 -0.93
N PRO A 24 10.27 -4.48 -2.27
CA PRO A 24 10.83 -5.61 -3.03
C PRO A 24 12.36 -5.76 -2.95
N ARG A 25 13.09 -4.70 -2.60
CA ARG A 25 14.55 -4.75 -2.39
C ARG A 25 14.87 -5.36 -1.03
N ILE A 26 14.19 -4.90 0.02
CA ILE A 26 14.36 -5.43 1.38
C ILE A 26 13.88 -6.88 1.47
N GLU A 27 12.76 -7.21 0.84
CA GLU A 27 12.28 -8.60 0.78
C GLU A 27 13.33 -9.56 0.20
N ARG A 28 14.06 -9.13 -0.84
CA ARG A 28 15.15 -9.92 -1.42
C ARG A 28 16.38 -9.97 -0.51
N ALA A 29 16.75 -8.84 0.12
CA ALA A 29 17.92 -8.77 0.99
C ALA A 29 17.79 -9.66 2.23
N PHE A 30 16.58 -9.78 2.78
CA PHE A 30 16.30 -10.57 3.98
C PHE A 30 15.64 -11.92 3.70
N ASN A 31 15.35 -12.23 2.42
CA ASN A 31 14.60 -13.42 2.02
C ASN A 31 13.28 -13.59 2.79
N GLU A 32 12.56 -12.48 2.97
CA GLU A 32 11.29 -12.41 3.71
C GLU A 32 10.24 -11.71 2.85
N LYS A 33 8.97 -12.14 2.96
CA LYS A 33 7.85 -11.50 2.27
C LYS A 33 6.98 -10.73 3.26
N PHE A 34 6.93 -9.41 3.10
CA PHE A 34 6.08 -8.58 3.94
C PHE A 34 4.67 -8.52 3.38
N ASN A 35 4.54 -8.39 2.04
CA ASN A 35 3.27 -8.21 1.34
C ASN A 35 2.39 -7.11 1.99
N MET A 36 3.00 -6.01 2.44
CA MET A 36 2.31 -4.90 3.10
C MET A 36 2.04 -3.80 2.07
N PRO A 37 0.78 -3.57 1.64
CA PRO A 37 0.45 -2.47 0.76
C PRO A 37 0.72 -1.13 1.45
N VAL A 38 1.29 -0.20 0.71
CA VAL A 38 1.57 1.16 1.19
C VAL A 38 0.69 2.11 0.40
N LEU A 39 -0.20 2.83 1.08
CA LEU A 39 -1.05 3.85 0.46
C LEU A 39 -0.57 5.23 0.90
N HIS A 40 -0.66 6.20 0.01
CA HIS A 40 -0.60 7.60 0.40
C HIS A 40 -1.97 8.04 0.92
N TYR A 41 -2.03 8.91 1.92
CA TYR A 41 -3.28 9.31 2.56
C TYR A 41 -4.39 9.77 1.58
N PRO A 42 -4.11 10.55 0.53
CA PRO A 42 -5.12 10.89 -0.48
C PRO A 42 -5.72 9.69 -1.20
N GLN A 43 -4.98 8.59 -1.37
CA GLN A 43 -5.51 7.36 -1.96
C GLN A 43 -6.51 6.69 -1.02
N LEU A 44 -6.19 6.61 0.28
CA LEU A 44 -7.14 6.09 1.26
C LEU A 44 -8.40 6.96 1.35
N LEU A 45 -8.22 8.28 1.38
CA LEU A 45 -9.32 9.23 1.40
C LEU A 45 -10.20 9.09 0.14
N GLY A 46 -9.59 8.97 -1.04
CA GLY A 46 -10.30 8.75 -2.29
C GLY A 46 -11.14 7.48 -2.27
N LEU A 47 -10.59 6.36 -1.77
CA LEU A 47 -11.36 5.13 -1.58
C LEU A 47 -12.59 5.35 -0.68
N ALA A 48 -12.42 6.06 0.43
CA ALA A 48 -13.52 6.38 1.35
C ALA A 48 -14.56 7.32 0.72
N MET A 49 -14.17 8.15 -0.24
CA MET A 49 -15.06 9.03 -1.01
C MET A 49 -15.73 8.33 -2.21
N GLY A 50 -15.45 7.04 -2.45
CA GLY A 50 -16.07 6.25 -3.52
C GLY A 50 -15.34 6.32 -4.86
N PHE A 51 -14.10 6.82 -4.91
CA PHE A 51 -13.27 6.76 -6.11
C PHE A 51 -12.83 5.32 -6.37
N SER A 52 -12.73 4.95 -7.63
CA SER A 52 -12.26 3.64 -8.05
C SER A 52 -10.75 3.46 -7.78
N PRO A 53 -10.28 2.21 -7.57
CA PRO A 53 -8.85 1.90 -7.48
C PRO A 53 -8.03 2.43 -8.67
N GLU A 54 -8.63 2.46 -9.87
CA GLU A 54 -8.04 2.95 -11.11
C GLU A 54 -7.84 4.47 -11.08
N GLU A 55 -8.85 5.25 -10.65
CA GLU A 55 -8.73 6.71 -10.49
C GLU A 55 -7.64 7.12 -9.49
N LEU A 56 -7.35 6.25 -8.54
CA LEU A 56 -6.35 6.45 -7.49
C LEU A 56 -4.97 5.85 -7.84
N ALA A 57 -4.83 5.31 -9.05
CA ALA A 57 -3.63 4.66 -9.55
C ALA A 57 -3.09 3.56 -8.62
N LEU A 58 -3.95 2.80 -7.95
CA LEU A 58 -3.53 1.74 -7.02
C LEU A 58 -2.83 0.58 -7.75
N ASN A 59 -3.04 0.45 -9.05
CA ASN A 59 -2.33 -0.47 -9.93
C ASN A 59 -0.85 -0.09 -10.11
N GLU A 60 -0.41 1.11 -9.75
CA GLU A 60 0.99 1.55 -9.84
C GLU A 60 1.81 1.20 -8.58
N LEU A 61 1.12 0.88 -7.47
CA LEU A 61 1.78 0.43 -6.24
C LEU A 61 2.64 -0.81 -6.49
N ARG A 62 3.83 -0.86 -5.88
CA ARG A 62 4.74 -2.01 -6.00
C ARG A 62 4.21 -3.23 -5.28
N VAL A 63 3.54 -3.03 -4.15
CA VAL A 63 2.79 -4.07 -3.46
C VAL A 63 1.30 -3.88 -3.72
N LYS A 64 0.69 -4.84 -4.42
CA LYS A 64 -0.71 -4.74 -4.83
C LYS A 64 -1.64 -4.80 -3.61
N PRO A 65 -2.56 -3.84 -3.43
CA PRO A 65 -3.50 -3.82 -2.32
C PRO A 65 -4.71 -4.76 -2.54
N THR A 66 -4.55 -5.87 -3.29
CA THR A 66 -5.69 -6.71 -3.72
C THR A 66 -6.49 -7.26 -2.55
N GLU A 67 -5.83 -7.74 -1.51
CA GLU A 67 -6.50 -8.26 -0.30
C GLU A 67 -7.23 -7.15 0.46
N LEU A 68 -6.61 -5.96 0.58
CA LEU A 68 -7.23 -4.78 1.19
C LEU A 68 -8.50 -4.38 0.42
N LEU A 69 -8.41 -4.29 -0.91
CA LEU A 69 -9.52 -3.90 -1.77
C LEU A 69 -10.70 -4.87 -1.69
N ASN A 70 -10.45 -6.16 -1.49
CA ASN A 70 -11.51 -7.15 -1.30
C ASN A 70 -12.20 -7.05 0.07
N GLN A 71 -11.54 -6.48 1.08
CA GLN A 71 -12.10 -6.31 2.43
C GLN A 71 -12.97 -5.05 2.59
N ILE A 72 -12.76 -4.04 1.75
CA ILE A 72 -13.46 -2.75 1.81
C ILE A 72 -14.56 -2.60 0.74
N LYS A 73 -14.81 -3.67 -0.02
CA LYS A 73 -15.95 -3.78 -0.94
C LYS A 73 -17.23 -4.19 -0.20
#